data_AF-A0A9X3GYY3-F1
#
_entry.id   AF-A0A9X3GYY3-F1
#
_cell.length_a   1.000
_cell.length_b   1.000
_cell.length_c   1.000
_cell.angle_alpha   90.00
_cell.angle_beta   90.00
_cell.angle_gamma   90.00
#
_symmetry.space_group_name_H-M   'P 1'
#
loop_
_entity.id
_entity.type
_entity.pdbx_description
1 polymer ?
#
loop_
_entity_poly.entity_id
_entity_poly.type
_entity_poly.pdbx_seq_one_letter_code
_entity_poly.pdbx_strand_id
1 'polypeptide(L)'
;MPARLRSMKKYASWMTLAFDSWRLGVESSAVIAMRMARMATGDAAAAAEARLMVSEKIEVFAALQMQAFTGGLGATPERQARATVARYRRAVGRNRRRLARPRKQA
;
A
#
# COMPACT_ATOMS: atom_id res chain seq x y z
N MET A 1 -30.76 15.78 -18.80
CA MET A 1 -30.21 14.41 -18.61
C MET A 1 -28.91 14.35 -17.77
N PRO A 2 -28.91 14.65 -16.45
CA PRO A 2 -27.68 14.60 -15.62
C PRO A 2 -27.51 13.35 -14.74
N ALA A 3 -28.58 12.60 -14.43
CA ALA A 3 -28.53 11.48 -13.48
C ALA A 3 -27.76 10.25 -14.00
N ARG A 4 -27.92 9.92 -15.29
CA ARG A 4 -27.29 8.76 -15.94
C ARG A 4 -25.75 8.87 -15.98
N LEU A 5 -25.25 10.05 -16.33
CA LEU A 5 -23.80 10.36 -16.35
C LEU A 5 -23.16 10.24 -14.95
N ARG A 6 -23.87 10.68 -13.91
CA ARG A 6 -23.39 10.58 -12.52
C ARG A 6 -23.29 9.13 -12.05
N SER A 7 -24.24 8.30 -12.45
CA SER A 7 -24.26 6.87 -12.13
C SER A 7 -23.09 6.12 -12.77
N MET A 8 -22.87 6.32 -14.08
CA MET A 8 -21.76 5.69 -14.81
C MET A 8 -20.38 6.04 -14.23
N LYS A 9 -20.18 7.31 -13.83
CA LYS A 9 -18.94 7.74 -13.16
C LYS A 9 -18.69 7.02 -11.83
N LYS A 10 -19.73 6.74 -11.05
CA LYS A 10 -19.60 5.97 -9.81
C LYS A 10 -19.17 4.53 -10.09
N TYR A 11 -19.82 3.84 -11.04
CA TYR A 11 -19.45 2.47 -11.41
C TYR A 11 -18.00 2.38 -11.90
N ALA A 12 -17.59 3.30 -12.79
CA ALA A 12 -16.21 3.36 -13.26
C ALA A 12 -15.20 3.57 -12.11
N SER A 13 -15.55 4.39 -11.12
CA SER A 13 -14.68 4.64 -9.95
C SER A 13 -14.55 3.42 -9.05
N TRP A 14 -15.64 2.69 -8.79
CA TRP A 14 -15.62 1.45 -8.02
C TRP A 14 -14.87 0.32 -8.76
N MET A 15 -15.02 0.21 -10.08
CA MET A 15 -14.22 -0.73 -10.88
C MET A 15 -12.72 -0.40 -10.81
N THR A 16 -12.38 0.90 -10.89
CA THR A 16 -10.98 1.35 -10.73
C THR A 16 -10.44 0.97 -9.35
N LEU A 17 -11.22 1.19 -8.29
CA LEU A 17 -10.84 0.79 -6.93
C LEU A 17 -10.63 -0.72 -6.80
N ALA A 18 -11.50 -1.52 -7.41
CA ALA A 18 -11.36 -2.98 -7.42
C ALA A 18 -10.06 -3.42 -8.11
N PHE A 19 -9.76 -2.85 -9.27
CA PHE A 19 -8.52 -3.14 -9.99
C PHE A 19 -7.27 -2.68 -9.20
N ASP A 20 -7.32 -1.49 -8.60
CA ASP A 20 -6.24 -0.97 -7.75
C ASP A 20 -6.02 -1.86 -6.51
N SER A 21 -7.09 -2.37 -5.92
CA SER A 21 -7.04 -3.30 -4.78
C SER A 21 -6.47 -4.65 -5.18
N TRP A 22 -6.88 -5.20 -6.32
CA TRP A 22 -6.30 -6.43 -6.88
C TRP A 22 -4.79 -6.27 -7.10
N ARG A 23 -4.40 -5.17 -7.74
CA ARG A 23 -2.99 -4.86 -7.99
C ARG A 23 -2.20 -4.68 -6.70
N LEU A 24 -2.78 -4.03 -5.68
CA LEU A 24 -2.19 -3.94 -4.36
C LEU A 24 -1.96 -5.34 -3.76
N GLY A 25 -2.91 -6.26 -3.92
CA GLY A 25 -2.77 -7.66 -3.48
C GLY A 25 -1.56 -8.34 -4.13
N VAL A 26 -1.45 -8.27 -5.45
CA VAL A 26 -0.31 -8.84 -6.20
C VAL A 26 1.03 -8.21 -5.78
N GLU A 27 1.08 -6.88 -5.67
CA GLU A 27 2.29 -6.15 -5.24
C GLU A 27 2.69 -6.54 -3.80
N SER A 28 1.70 -6.75 -2.92
CA SER A 28 1.91 -7.17 -1.53
C SER A 28 2.44 -8.60 -1.43
N SER A 29 1.87 -9.54 -2.20
CA SER A 29 2.35 -10.92 -2.26
C SER A 29 3.82 -11.02 -2.68
N ALA A 30 4.24 -10.20 -3.66
CA ALA A 30 5.64 -10.11 -4.05
C ALA A 30 6.54 -9.60 -2.91
N VAL A 31 6.11 -8.57 -2.17
CA VAL A 31 6.85 -8.07 -0.99
C VAL A 31 6.97 -9.14 0.09
N ILE A 32 5.89 -9.89 0.35
CA ILE A 32 5.90 -10.99 1.31
C ILE A 32 6.90 -12.07 0.88
N ALA A 33 6.89 -12.48 -0.39
CA ALA A 33 7.84 -13.46 -0.92
C ALA A 33 9.31 -13.01 -0.76
N MET A 34 9.63 -11.76 -1.14
CA MET A 34 10.99 -11.22 -0.97
C MET A 34 11.42 -11.16 0.49
N ARG A 35 10.49 -10.89 1.40
CA ARG A 35 10.75 -10.87 2.84
C ARG A 35 10.96 -12.25 3.42
N MET A 36 10.17 -13.23 2.99
CA MET A 36 10.40 -14.63 3.36
C MET A 36 11.78 -15.09 2.90
N ALA A 37 12.16 -14.79 1.65
CA ALA A 37 13.51 -15.06 1.16
C ALA A 37 14.60 -14.36 1.99
N ARG A 38 14.37 -13.11 2.41
CA ARG A 38 15.32 -12.40 3.29
C ARG A 38 15.41 -13.01 4.68
N MET A 39 14.29 -13.42 5.26
CA MET A 39 14.23 -14.03 6.58
C MET A 39 14.86 -15.43 6.59
N ALA A 40 14.77 -16.17 5.48
CA ALA A 40 15.37 -17.48 5.32
C ALA A 40 16.90 -17.47 5.45
N THR A 41 17.57 -16.32 5.30
CA THR A 41 19.03 -16.26 5.50
C THR A 41 19.43 -16.34 6.98
N GLY A 42 18.52 -16.08 7.91
CA GLY A 42 18.77 -16.17 9.36
C GLY A 42 19.84 -15.22 9.91
N ASP A 43 20.36 -14.31 9.09
CA ASP A 43 21.49 -13.45 9.44
C ASP A 43 21.07 -12.16 10.20
N ALA A 44 22.05 -11.40 10.69
CA ALA A 44 21.80 -10.15 11.43
C ALA A 44 20.94 -9.14 10.65
N ALA A 45 21.07 -9.12 9.32
CA ALA A 45 20.30 -8.22 8.48
C ALA A 45 18.93 -8.80 8.07
N ALA A 46 18.63 -10.08 8.32
CA ALA A 46 17.27 -10.60 8.38
C ALA A 46 16.53 -10.04 9.60
N ALA A 47 17.19 -10.01 10.76
CA ALA A 47 16.64 -9.40 11.97
C ALA A 47 16.46 -7.87 11.83
N ALA A 48 17.39 -7.19 11.14
CA ALA A 48 17.22 -5.76 10.83
C ALA A 48 16.00 -5.52 9.91
N GLU A 49 15.82 -6.36 8.89
CA GLU A 49 14.64 -6.29 8.01
C GLU A 49 13.34 -6.46 8.80
N ALA A 50 13.26 -7.46 9.69
CA ALA A 50 12.06 -7.68 10.51
C ALA A 50 11.68 -6.46 11.36
N ARG A 51 12.66 -5.78 11.97
CA ARG A 51 12.42 -4.54 12.74
C ARG A 51 11.94 -3.41 11.83
N LEU A 52 12.56 -3.24 10.66
CA LEU A 52 12.15 -2.23 9.68
C LEU A 52 10.69 -2.43 9.24
N MET A 53 10.24 -3.68 9.07
CA MET A 53 8.85 -3.96 8.70
C MET A 53 7.83 -3.47 9.75
N VAL A 54 8.20 -3.34 11.01
CA VAL A 54 7.32 -2.82 12.07
C VAL A 54 7.21 -1.30 11.92
N SER A 55 8.34 -0.60 11.80
CA SER A 55 8.39 0.84 11.58
C SER A 55 7.60 1.26 10.34
N GLU A 56 7.74 0.52 9.23
CA GLU A 56 6.98 0.78 8.00
C GLU A 56 5.45 0.64 8.19
N LYS A 57 4.99 -0.33 8.99
CA LYS A 57 3.55 -0.48 9.29
C LYS A 57 3.05 0.68 10.14
N ILE A 58 3.82 1.08 11.15
CA ILE A 58 3.49 2.20 12.04
C ILE A 58 3.44 3.50 11.23
N GLU A 59 4.40 3.76 10.35
CA GLU A 59 4.45 4.96 9.51
C GLU A 59 3.19 5.08 8.64
N VAL A 60 2.82 3.99 7.95
CA VAL A 60 1.64 3.98 7.06
C VAL A 60 0.35 4.14 7.86
N PHE A 61 0.24 3.46 9.00
CA PHE A 61 -0.91 3.57 9.89
C PHE A 61 -1.06 4.99 10.42
N ALA A 62 -0.01 5.57 11.00
CA ALA A 62 -0.02 6.94 11.52
C ALA A 62 -0.38 7.96 10.43
N ALA A 63 0.18 7.81 9.22
CA ALA A 63 -0.14 8.68 8.11
C ALA A 63 -1.62 8.59 7.69
N LEU A 64 -2.20 7.39 7.62
CA LEU A 64 -3.62 7.20 7.32
C LEU A 64 -4.51 7.76 8.42
N GLN A 65 -4.16 7.53 9.68
CA GLN A 65 -4.91 8.01 10.82
C GLN A 65 -4.91 9.54 10.87
N MET A 66 -3.78 10.19 10.62
CA MET A 66 -3.69 11.65 10.49
C MET A 66 -4.53 12.16 9.32
N GLN A 67 -4.52 11.48 8.17
CA GLN A 67 -5.40 11.84 7.05
C GLN A 67 -6.88 11.66 7.38
N ALA A 68 -7.24 10.67 8.19
CA ALA A 68 -8.61 10.49 8.66
C ALA A 68 -9.03 11.64 9.60
N PHE A 69 -8.22 11.93 10.63
CA PHE A 69 -8.50 12.98 11.60
C PHE A 69 -8.60 14.38 10.98
N THR A 70 -7.76 14.67 9.98
CA THR A 70 -7.77 15.97 9.29
C THR A 70 -8.79 16.06 8.15
N GLY A 71 -9.55 15.00 7.88
CA GLY A 71 -10.45 14.92 6.72
C GLY A 71 -9.75 14.76 5.36
N GLY A 72 -8.42 14.60 5.35
CA GLY A 72 -7.60 14.39 4.15
C GLY A 72 -7.87 13.10 3.36
N LEU A 73 -8.69 12.17 3.87
CA LEU A 73 -9.19 11.01 3.11
C LEU A 73 -10.39 11.35 2.21
N GLY A 74 -11.01 12.52 2.40
CA GLY A 74 -12.17 12.98 1.65
C GLY A 74 -13.51 12.69 2.34
N ALA A 75 -14.56 13.32 1.80
CA ALA A 75 -15.87 13.39 2.43
C ALA A 75 -16.84 12.25 2.06
N THR A 76 -16.44 11.30 1.22
CA THR A 76 -17.30 10.16 0.82
C THR A 76 -16.59 8.83 1.04
N PRO A 77 -17.32 7.74 1.36
CA PRO A 77 -16.72 6.42 1.56
C PRO A 77 -15.87 5.96 0.37
N GLU A 78 -16.33 6.25 -0.85
CA GLU A 78 -15.60 5.93 -2.09
C GLU A 78 -14.24 6.66 -2.16
N ARG A 79 -14.20 7.96 -1.84
CA ARG A 79 -12.95 8.73 -1.83
C ARG A 79 -12.01 8.26 -0.74
N GLN A 80 -12.55 7.95 0.44
CA GLN A 80 -11.77 7.42 1.55
C GLN A 80 -11.13 6.07 1.19
N ALA A 81 -11.90 5.15 0.62
CA ALA A 81 -11.38 3.85 0.19
C ALA A 81 -10.27 3.99 -0.87
N ARG A 82 -10.48 4.86 -1.88
CA ARG A 82 -9.45 5.14 -2.91
C ARG A 82 -8.19 5.76 -2.33
N ALA A 83 -8.33 6.75 -1.43
CA ALA A 83 -7.19 7.38 -0.77
C ALA A 83 -6.37 6.36 0.05
N THR A 84 -7.07 5.49 0.77
CA THR A 84 -6.46 4.41 1.56
C THR A 84 -5.70 3.42 0.67
N VAL A 85 -6.33 2.88 -0.37
CA VAL A 85 -5.67 1.96 -1.31
C VAL A 85 -4.47 2.62 -1.99
N ALA A 86 -4.60 3.88 -2.43
CA ALA A 86 -3.49 4.61 -3.04
C ALA A 86 -2.30 4.79 -2.08
N ARG A 87 -2.56 5.07 -0.79
CA ARG A 87 -1.51 5.18 0.23
C ARG A 87 -0.80 3.85 0.43
N TYR A 88 -1.53 2.74 0.57
CA TYR A 88 -0.94 1.41 0.71
C TYR A 88 -0.12 1.00 -0.52
N ARG A 89 -0.63 1.24 -1.73
CA ARG A 89 0.13 0.96 -2.97
C ARG A 89 1.44 1.73 -3.05
N ARG A 90 1.45 3.00 -2.63
CA ARG A 90 2.69 3.79 -2.55
C ARG A 90 3.68 3.16 -1.57
N ALA A 91 3.23 2.75 -0.39
CA ALA A 91 4.06 2.10 0.61
C ALA A 91 4.61 0.75 0.15
N VAL A 92 3.74 -0.15 -0.35
CA VAL A 92 4.13 -1.45 -0.90
C VAL A 92 5.09 -1.29 -2.09
N GLY A 93 4.84 -0.31 -2.96
CA GLY A 93 5.75 0.02 -4.06
C GLY A 93 7.14 0.48 -3.59
N ARG A 94 7.23 1.27 -2.52
CA ARG A 94 8.53 1.62 -1.90
C ARG A 94 9.23 0.38 -1.36
N ASN A 95 8.50 -0.48 -0.65
CA ASN A 95 9.04 -1.71 -0.07
C ASN A 95 9.56 -2.64 -1.16
N ARG A 96 8.78 -2.86 -2.22
CA ARG A 96 9.18 -3.65 -3.38
C ARG A 96 10.45 -3.12 -4.02
N ARG A 97 10.53 -1.82 -4.28
CA ARG A 97 11.73 -1.20 -4.86
C ARG A 97 12.96 -1.32 -3.95
N ARG A 98 12.79 -1.18 -2.63
CA ARG A 98 13.87 -1.34 -1.67
C ARG A 98 14.39 -2.77 -1.62
N LEU A 99 13.48 -3.75 -1.56
CA LEU A 99 13.82 -5.17 -1.49
C LEU A 99 14.41 -5.69 -2.81
N ALA A 100 14.01 -5.14 -3.95
CA ALA A 100 14.56 -5.50 -5.25
C ALA A 100 15.94 -4.90 -5.54
N ARG A 101 16.42 -3.95 -4.73
CA ARG A 101 17.76 -3.39 -4.91
C ARG A 101 18.81 -4.36 -4.38
N PRO A 102 19.86 -4.70 -5.17
CA PRO A 102 20.99 -5.45 -4.67
C PRO A 102 21.59 -4.71 -3.46
N ARG A 103 21.87 -5.44 -2.38
CA ARG A 103 22.55 -4.85 -1.24
C ARG A 103 23.98 -4.56 -1.67
N LYS A 104 24.40 -3.28 -1.65
CA LYS A 104 25.83 -2.96 -1.66
C LYS A 104 26.41 -3.57 -0.39
N GLN A 105 27.17 -4.64 -0.55
CA GLN A 105 27.96 -5.21 0.55
C GLN A 105 28.98 -4.13 0.95
N ALA A 106 28.96 -3.78 2.23
CA ALA A 106 30.04 -3.07 2.90
C ALA A 106 30.75 -4.10 3.79
#